data_AF-A0A970H241-F1
#
_entry.id   AF-A0A970H241-F1
#
_cell.length_a   1.000
_cell.length_b   1.000
_cell.length_c   1.000
_cell.angle_alpha   90.00
_cell.angle_beta   90.00
_cell.angle_gamma   90.00
#
_symmetry.space_group_name_H-M   'P 1'
#
loop_
_entity.id
_entity.type
_entity.pdbx_description
1 polymer ?
#
loop_
_entity_poly.entity_id
_entity_poly.type
_entity_poly.pdbx_seq_one_letter_code
_entity_poly.pdbx_strand_id
1 'polypeptide(L)'
;MGYKEKVKHFYVIRIGNDVFPAGVEGMKQHLIEVRKTYPDLKMTIIRQYIDGDTVISEFVMEGTHLGEWLGMKPTGKKLRMTGVDIDRLMDGKIVEYGGAVNTFEALSGEGIIKPA
;
A
#
# COMPACT_ATOMS: atom_id res chain seq x y z
N MET A 1 2.04 -4.00 -31.19
CA MET A 1 1.15 -4.58 -30.17
C MET A 1 1.16 -3.65 -28.96
N GLY A 2 0.05 -2.95 -28.71
CA GLY A 2 0.00 -1.83 -27.75
C GLY A 2 0.04 -2.29 -26.30
N TYR A 3 0.68 -1.52 -25.44
CA TYR A 3 0.79 -1.74 -23.98
C TYR A 3 -0.56 -2.13 -23.31
N LYS A 4 -1.67 -1.57 -23.81
CA LYS A 4 -3.03 -1.83 -23.32
C LYS A 4 -3.52 -3.28 -23.47
N GLU A 5 -2.99 -4.08 -24.40
CA GLU A 5 -3.42 -5.48 -24.58
C GLU A 5 -2.78 -6.45 -23.59
N LYS A 6 -1.58 -6.15 -23.08
CA LYS A 6 -0.85 -7.04 -22.15
C LYS A 6 -1.36 -6.96 -20.71
N VAL A 7 -2.06 -5.89 -20.33
CA VAL A 7 -2.52 -5.63 -18.95
C VAL A 7 -3.86 -6.31 -18.64
N LYS A 8 -4.56 -6.89 -19.64
CA LYS A 8 -5.88 -7.51 -19.45
C LYS A 8 -5.93 -8.66 -18.44
N HIS A 9 -4.78 -9.21 -18.02
CA HIS A 9 -4.73 -10.37 -17.10
C HIS A 9 -3.71 -10.26 -15.97
N PHE A 10 -3.06 -9.10 -15.77
CA PHE A 10 -2.03 -8.95 -14.75
C PHE A 10 -2.34 -7.78 -13.83
N TYR A 11 -2.42 -8.08 -12.53
CA TYR A 11 -2.36 -7.07 -11.48
C TYR A 11 -0.97 -6.41 -11.51
N VAL A 12 -0.94 -5.09 -11.62
CA VAL A 12 0.30 -4.30 -11.67
C VAL A 12 0.37 -3.30 -10.54
N ILE A 13 1.59 -2.96 -10.12
CA ILE A 13 1.85 -1.88 -9.17
C ILE A 13 2.40 -0.68 -9.94
N ARG A 14 1.82 0.50 -9.74
CA ARG A 14 2.32 1.77 -10.28
C ARG A 14 3.10 2.55 -9.22
N ILE A 15 4.29 3.01 -9.58
CA ILE A 15 5.10 3.94 -8.78
C ILE A 15 5.50 5.11 -9.67
N GLY A 16 4.87 6.26 -9.46
CA GLY A 16 5.02 7.40 -10.37
C GLY A 16 4.64 7.02 -11.81
N ASN A 17 5.59 7.11 -12.73
CA ASN A 17 5.40 6.76 -14.14
C ASN A 17 5.70 5.29 -14.45
N ASP A 18 6.31 4.56 -13.50
CA ASP A 18 6.74 3.18 -13.69
C ASP A 18 5.65 2.19 -13.31
N VAL A 19 5.62 1.04 -14.01
CA VAL A 19 4.64 -0.02 -13.79
C VAL A 19 5.34 -1.37 -13.70
N PHE A 20 5.05 -2.10 -12.64
CA PHE A 20 5.66 -3.38 -12.32
C PHE A 20 4.61 -4.50 -12.33
N PRO A 21 4.86 -5.62 -13.02
CA PRO A 21 4.00 -6.79 -12.88
C PRO A 21 4.15 -7.36 -11.46
N ALA A 22 3.06 -7.43 -10.71
CA ALA A 22 3.05 -8.02 -9.38
C ALA A 22 2.24 -9.32 -9.33
N GLY A 23 1.14 -9.38 -10.09
CA GLY A 23 0.19 -10.49 -10.03
C GLY A 23 -0.56 -10.54 -8.69
N VAL A 24 -1.64 -11.30 -8.68
CA VAL A 24 -2.48 -11.43 -7.46
C VAL A 24 -1.71 -12.10 -6.32
N GLU A 25 -0.88 -13.10 -6.62
CA GLU A 25 -0.05 -13.76 -5.61
C GLU A 25 1.00 -12.82 -5.00
N GLY A 26 1.60 -11.93 -5.80
CA GLY A 26 2.52 -10.92 -5.28
C GLY A 26 1.84 -9.98 -4.29
N MET A 27 0.61 -9.53 -4.61
CA MET A 27 -0.16 -8.69 -3.69
C MET A 27 -0.58 -9.43 -2.43
N LYS A 28 -1.02 -10.69 -2.56
CA LYS A 28 -1.37 -11.53 -1.42
C LYS A 28 -0.16 -11.72 -0.48
N GLN A 29 1.02 -11.97 -1.03
CA GLN A 29 2.23 -12.09 -0.23
C GLN A 29 2.59 -10.76 0.44
N HIS A 30 2.47 -9.64 -0.26
CA HIS A 30 2.66 -8.31 0.31
C HIS A 30 1.76 -8.09 1.54
N LEU A 31 0.47 -8.39 1.44
CA LEU A 31 -0.48 -8.27 2.55
C LEU A 31 -0.12 -9.19 3.74
N ILE A 32 0.36 -10.42 3.47
CA ILE A 32 0.83 -11.34 4.50
C ILE A 32 2.04 -10.75 5.24
N GLU A 33 3.03 -10.22 4.53
CA GLU A 33 4.22 -9.62 5.15
C GLU A 33 3.88 -8.36 5.95
N VAL A 34 3.01 -7.49 5.43
CA VAL A 34 2.49 -6.32 6.17
C VAL A 34 1.82 -6.75 7.48
N ARG A 35 1.02 -7.82 7.45
CA ARG A 35 0.36 -8.38 8.65
C ARG A 35 1.34 -9.03 9.63
N LYS A 36 2.46 -9.58 9.17
CA LYS A 36 3.52 -10.05 10.08
C LYS A 36 4.19 -8.89 10.81
N THR A 37 4.43 -7.78 10.11
CA THR A 37 5.00 -6.56 10.72
C THR A 37 4.02 -5.89 11.69
N TYR A 38 2.74 -5.82 11.31
CA TYR A 38 1.66 -5.18 12.08
C TYR A 38 0.46 -6.14 12.24
N PRO A 39 0.50 -7.08 13.21
CA PRO A 39 -0.55 -8.09 13.38
C PRO A 39 -1.95 -7.50 13.64
N ASP A 40 -1.99 -6.38 14.33
CA ASP A 40 -3.19 -5.63 14.71
C ASP A 40 -3.54 -4.51 13.71
N LEU A 41 -2.95 -4.50 12.51
CA LEU A 41 -3.17 -3.44 11.52
C LEU A 41 -4.67 -3.24 11.22
N LYS A 42 -5.12 -2.00 11.31
CA LYS A 42 -6.44 -1.57 10.89
C LYS A 42 -6.31 -0.44 9.89
N MET A 43 -6.98 -0.59 8.75
CA MET A 43 -7.15 0.47 7.76
C MET A 43 -8.57 1.00 7.87
N THR A 44 -8.71 2.32 7.88
CA THR A 44 -10.00 3.02 7.87
C THR A 44 -10.02 3.96 6.68
N ILE A 45 -11.00 3.77 5.78
CA ILE A 45 -11.23 4.69 4.66
C ILE A 45 -11.89 5.96 5.19
N ILE A 46 -11.29 7.11 4.89
CA ILE A 46 -11.76 8.43 5.32
C ILE A 46 -12.62 9.06 4.23
N ARG A 47 -12.14 9.02 2.99
CA ARG A 47 -12.84 9.51 1.80
C ARG A 47 -12.59 8.54 0.66
N GLN A 48 -13.57 8.39 -0.21
CA GLN A 48 -13.45 7.59 -1.41
C GLN A 48 -14.15 8.29 -2.58
N TYR A 49 -13.47 8.31 -3.72
CA TYR A 49 -13.94 8.95 -4.95
C TYR A 49 -13.81 7.98 -6.11
N ILE A 50 -14.64 8.17 -7.14
CA ILE A 50 -14.62 7.38 -8.36
C ILE A 50 -14.55 8.34 -9.55
N ASP A 51 -13.61 8.09 -10.45
CA ASP A 51 -13.50 8.74 -11.76
C ASP A 51 -13.31 7.67 -12.84
N GLY A 52 -14.35 7.42 -13.63
CA GLY A 52 -14.36 6.34 -14.62
C GLY A 52 -14.10 4.96 -14.02
N ASP A 53 -13.00 4.33 -14.43
CA ASP A 53 -12.54 3.03 -13.91
C ASP A 53 -11.56 3.16 -12.73
N THR A 54 -11.35 4.37 -12.21
CA THR A 54 -10.39 4.65 -11.15
C THR A 54 -11.10 4.94 -9.82
N VAL A 55 -10.64 4.31 -8.74
CA VAL A 55 -11.07 4.55 -7.37
C VAL A 55 -9.92 5.20 -6.61
N ILE A 56 -10.21 6.32 -5.95
CA ILE A 56 -9.23 7.05 -5.12
C ILE A 56 -9.69 6.92 -3.67
N SER A 57 -8.87 6.30 -2.83
CA SER A 57 -9.18 6.06 -1.43
C SER A 57 -8.19 6.80 -0.54
N GLU A 58 -8.65 7.77 0.24
CA GLU A 58 -7.86 8.31 1.35
C GLU A 58 -8.12 7.48 2.60
N PHE A 59 -7.07 7.12 3.32
CA PHE A 59 -7.18 6.23 4.46
C PHE A 59 -6.22 6.58 5.61
N VAL A 60 -6.54 6.03 6.77
CA VAL A 60 -5.67 5.96 7.94
C VAL A 60 -5.37 4.49 8.22
N MET A 61 -4.10 4.16 8.41
CA MET A 61 -3.63 2.87 8.90
C MET A 61 -3.11 3.01 10.33
N GLU A 62 -3.49 2.11 11.21
CA GLU A 62 -2.99 2.03 12.58
C GLU A 62 -2.55 0.61 12.90
N GLY A 63 -1.37 0.43 13.47
CA GLY A 63 -0.87 -0.89 13.86
C GLY A 63 0.37 -0.80 14.75
N THR A 64 0.63 -1.86 15.50
CA THR A 64 1.78 -1.98 16.38
C THR A 64 2.92 -2.69 15.67
N HIS A 65 4.11 -2.08 15.63
CA HIS A 65 5.29 -2.64 14.97
C HIS A 65 5.87 -3.81 15.80
N LEU A 66 5.40 -5.03 15.51
CA LEU A 66 5.70 -6.27 16.26
C LEU A 66 6.47 -7.31 15.44
N GLY A 67 6.54 -7.18 14.12
CA GLY A 67 7.41 -7.98 13.27
C GLY A 67 8.56 -7.16 12.71
N GLU A 68 9.56 -7.83 12.15
CA GLU A 68 10.66 -7.17 11.43
C GLU A 68 10.15 -6.50 10.15
N TRP A 69 10.72 -5.35 9.79
CA TRP A 69 10.42 -4.66 8.54
C TRP A 69 11.62 -3.92 7.99
N LEU A 70 12.03 -4.25 6.76
CA LEU A 70 13.20 -3.67 6.08
C LEU A 70 14.48 -3.66 6.95
N GLY A 71 14.70 -4.74 7.72
CA GLY A 71 15.83 -4.88 8.64
C GLY A 71 15.67 -4.14 9.98
N MET A 72 14.55 -3.45 10.19
CA MET A 72 14.22 -2.85 11.49
C MET A 72 13.63 -3.90 12.41
N LYS A 73 14.23 -4.03 13.60
CA LYS A 73 13.70 -4.87 14.68
C LYS A 73 12.36 -4.33 15.16
N PRO A 74 11.46 -5.21 15.65
CA PRO A 74 10.17 -4.80 16.19
C PRO A 74 10.37 -3.80 17.34
N THR A 75 9.68 -2.66 17.24
CA THR A 75 9.85 -1.55 18.20
C THR A 75 8.82 -1.57 19.32
N GLY A 76 7.72 -2.31 19.15
CA GLY A 76 6.57 -2.28 20.06
C GLY A 76 5.76 -0.98 20.03
N LYS A 77 6.13 -0.02 19.17
CA LYS A 77 5.41 1.26 19.04
C LYS A 77 4.18 1.11 18.17
N LYS A 78 3.11 1.81 18.57
CA LYS A 78 1.93 1.96 17.74
C LYS A 78 2.18 3.07 16.72
N LEU A 79 2.07 2.74 15.45
CA LEU A 79 2.17 3.69 14.35
C LEU A 79 0.79 4.08 13.86
N ARG A 80 0.64 5.36 13.50
CA ARG A 80 -0.48 5.88 12.74
C ARG A 80 0.05 6.48 11.45
N MET A 81 -0.40 5.93 10.33
CA MET A 81 -0.05 6.34 8.98
C MET A 81 -1.28 6.84 8.23
N THR A 82 -1.10 7.81 7.35
CA THR A 82 -2.12 8.32 6.43
C THR A 82 -1.64 8.13 5.01
N GLY A 83 -2.54 7.76 4.12
CA GLY A 83 -2.20 7.54 2.72
C GLY A 83 -3.36 7.75 1.77
N VAL A 84 -3.02 7.68 0.50
CA VAL A 84 -3.96 7.66 -0.61
C VAL A 84 -3.58 6.52 -1.55
N ASP A 85 -4.56 5.68 -1.86
CA ASP A 85 -4.47 4.65 -2.88
C ASP A 85 -5.27 5.08 -4.11
N ILE A 86 -4.75 4.74 -5.29
CA ILE A 86 -5.38 4.95 -6.59
C ILE A 86 -5.42 3.59 -7.28
N ASP A 87 -6.62 3.03 -7.35
CA ASP A 87 -6.89 1.71 -7.91
C ASP A 87 -7.59 1.85 -9.26
N ARG A 88 -7.13 1.12 -10.27
CA ARG A 88 -7.88 0.97 -11.52
C ARG A 88 -8.61 -0.37 -11.56
N LEU A 89 -9.87 -0.35 -11.95
CA LEU A 89 -10.75 -1.51 -11.96
C LEU A 89 -11.05 -1.97 -13.39
N MET A 90 -11.22 -3.27 -13.55
CA MET A 90 -11.76 -3.89 -14.77
C MET A 90 -12.57 -5.11 -14.35
N ASP A 91 -13.81 -5.21 -14.84
CA ASP A 91 -14.75 -6.30 -14.52
C ASP A 91 -14.90 -6.55 -13.01
N GLY A 92 -14.98 -5.46 -12.23
CA GLY A 92 -15.14 -5.50 -10.77
C GLY A 92 -13.87 -5.91 -10.00
N LYS A 93 -12.71 -6.00 -10.66
CA LYS A 93 -11.44 -6.38 -10.04
C LYS A 93 -10.41 -5.25 -10.16
N ILE A 94 -9.58 -5.07 -9.14
CA ILE A 94 -8.43 -4.18 -9.22
C ILE A 94 -7.39 -4.81 -10.15
N VAL A 95 -7.01 -4.08 -11.19
CA VAL A 95 -5.98 -4.49 -12.17
C VAL A 95 -4.70 -3.67 -12.06
N GLU A 96 -4.75 -2.53 -11.39
CA GLU A 96 -3.62 -1.66 -11.13
C GLU A 96 -3.81 -1.01 -9.76
N TYR A 97 -2.74 -1.02 -8.96
CA TYR A 97 -2.67 -0.40 -7.64
C TYR A 97 -1.48 0.57 -7.59
N GLY A 98 -1.69 1.75 -7.05
CA GLY A 98 -0.64 2.71 -6.77
C GLY A 98 -1.05 3.62 -5.62
N GLY A 99 -0.12 4.44 -5.12
CA GLY A 99 -0.43 5.31 -4.00
C GLY A 99 0.80 5.76 -3.23
N ALA A 100 0.55 6.45 -2.12
CA ALA A 100 1.59 6.87 -1.20
C ALA A 100 1.07 6.90 0.23
N VAL A 101 1.98 6.64 1.17
CA VAL A 101 1.76 6.67 2.62
C VAL A 101 2.85 7.54 3.24
N ASN A 102 2.52 8.30 4.29
CA ASN A 102 3.45 9.17 5.03
C ASN A 102 4.41 8.40 5.96
N THR A 103 5.02 7.33 5.44
CA THR A 103 5.81 6.38 6.22
C THR A 103 6.98 7.05 6.94
N PHE A 104 7.64 8.03 6.31
CA PHE A 104 8.76 8.74 6.92
C PHE A 104 8.31 9.50 8.18
N GLU A 105 7.25 10.31 8.06
CA GLU A 105 6.72 11.12 9.15
C GLU A 105 6.22 10.23 10.30
N ALA A 106 5.55 9.12 9.99
CA ALA A 106 5.06 8.18 10.99
C ALA A 106 6.19 7.54 11.81
N LEU A 107 7.26 7.11 11.14
CA LEU A 107 8.43 6.52 11.81
C LEU A 107 9.26 7.57 12.56
N SER A 108 9.42 8.76 11.99
CA SER A 108 10.22 9.84 12.57
C SER A 108 9.53 10.46 13.79
N GLY A 109 8.21 10.66 13.74
CA GLY A 109 7.42 11.15 14.88
C GLY A 109 7.49 10.22 16.09
N GLU A 110 7.60 8.91 15.84
CA GLU A 110 7.82 7.90 16.88
C GLU A 110 9.31 7.68 17.19
N GLY A 111 10.23 8.46 16.62
CA GLY A 111 11.67 8.37 16.86
C GLY A 111 12.29 7.03 16.48
N ILE A 112 11.65 6.26 15.58
CA ILE A 112 12.16 4.98 15.05
C ILE A 112 13.27 5.23 14.06
N ILE A 113 13.09 6.24 13.20
CA ILE A 113 14.12 6.74 12.28
C ILE A 113 14.45 8.18 12.64
N LYS A 114 15.66 8.60 12.27
CA LYS A 114 16.10 9.99 12.37
C LYS A 114 16.68 10.40 11.02
N PRO A 115 16.35 11.61 10.52
CA PRO A 115 17.13 12.19 9.43
C PRO A 115 18.59 12.32 9.87
N ALA A 116 19.50 12.08 8.93
CA ALA A 116 20.95 12.21 9.13
C ALA A 116 21.35 13.68 9.33
#